data_AF-A0A373B295-F1
#
_entry.id   AF-A0A373B295-F1
#
_cell.length_a   1.000
_cell.length_b   1.000
_cell.length_c   1.000
_cell.angle_alpha   90.00
_cell.angle_beta   90.00
_cell.angle_gamma   90.00
#
_symmetry.space_group_name_H-M   'P 1'
#
loop_
_entity.id
_entity.type
_entity.pdbx_description
1 polymer ?
#
loop_
_entity_poly.entity_id
_entity_poly.type
_entity_poly.pdbx_seq_one_letter_code
_entity_poly.pdbx_strand_id
1 'polypeptide(L)'
;MFGRKKVSIDFKPVCYQSMIAAAKKGNSSNSDVINTLIEVFLQSSPDVLQDIGTCCQQRYIAEKEAANALTGYFREEKLSLAEQYLKITEYCGVKLPEIDPGMKKIYLKEGYVIIPEDWIVLPDVYGSADQCMYAGVVESRNCEKYHIPHFVFFSNFASASDYPADLDDRVFASCASVYSDFARIYNMQRPIPDGDRTDPEGLELIKQWYEAPQFGIFPIEEKGDPTKPAYDPPYGAMIVRDV
;
A
#
# COMPACT_ATOMS: atom_id res chain seq x y z
N MET A 1 -31.87 -9.13 45.06
CA MET A 1 -31.20 -10.41 44.74
C MET A 1 -31.52 -10.76 43.29
N PHE A 2 -30.65 -10.41 42.35
CA PHE A 2 -30.78 -10.92 40.98
C PHE A 2 -30.05 -12.26 40.93
N GLY A 3 -30.80 -13.36 40.90
CA GLY A 3 -30.24 -14.71 40.78
C GLY A 3 -29.64 -14.96 39.39
N ARG A 4 -28.81 -16.02 39.28
CA ARG A 4 -28.28 -16.47 37.98
C ARG A 4 -29.43 -16.93 37.07
N LYS A 5 -29.43 -16.51 35.81
CA LYS A 5 -30.41 -16.92 34.79
C LYS A 5 -29.80 -17.97 33.87
N LYS A 6 -30.49 -19.09 33.66
CA LYS A 6 -30.06 -20.14 32.72
C LYS A 6 -30.69 -19.91 31.35
N VAL A 7 -29.88 -19.97 30.30
CA VAL A 7 -30.29 -19.86 28.90
C VAL A 7 -29.64 -20.99 28.08
N SER A 8 -30.30 -21.42 27.01
CA SER A 8 -29.73 -22.38 26.05
C SER A 8 -28.98 -21.60 24.97
N ILE A 9 -27.76 -22.05 24.62
CA ILE A 9 -26.92 -21.42 23.60
C ILE A 9 -26.42 -22.52 22.67
N ASP A 10 -26.66 -22.35 21.36
CA ASP A 10 -26.14 -23.25 20.34
C ASP A 10 -24.75 -22.80 19.91
N PHE A 11 -23.77 -23.69 20.06
CA PHE A 11 -22.40 -23.43 19.65
C PHE A 11 -22.10 -24.10 18.32
N LYS A 12 -21.35 -23.40 17.46
CA LYS A 12 -20.65 -24.08 16.36
C LYS A 12 -19.70 -25.14 16.95
N PRO A 13 -19.51 -26.30 16.30
CA PRO A 13 -18.68 -27.37 16.85
C PRO A 13 -17.29 -26.91 17.28
N VAL A 14 -16.62 -26.11 16.45
CA VAL A 14 -15.27 -25.57 16.75
C VAL A 14 -15.27 -24.62 17.95
N CYS A 15 -16.29 -23.76 18.09
CA CYS A 15 -16.41 -22.85 19.22
C CYS A 15 -16.68 -23.60 20.53
N TYR A 16 -17.50 -24.66 20.48
CA TYR A 16 -17.75 -25.52 21.62
C TYR A 16 -16.48 -26.21 22.11
N GLN A 17 -15.69 -26.75 21.18
CA GLN A 17 -14.40 -27.39 21.51
C GLN A 17 -13.42 -26.39 22.12
N SER A 18 -13.30 -25.18 21.56
CA SER A 18 -12.46 -24.12 22.11
C SER A 18 -12.88 -23.71 23.53
N MET A 19 -14.18 -23.60 23.78
CA MET A 19 -14.72 -23.29 25.12
C MET A 19 -14.35 -24.39 26.14
N ILE A 20 -14.55 -25.66 25.80
CA ILE A 20 -14.19 -26.78 26.69
C ILE A 20 -12.69 -26.78 26.98
N ALA A 21 -11.86 -26.56 25.96
CA ALA A 21 -10.41 -26.51 26.12
C ALA A 21 -9.99 -25.36 27.05
N ALA A 22 -10.59 -24.18 26.89
CA ALA A 22 -10.36 -23.02 27.75
C ALA A 22 -10.80 -23.27 29.20
N ALA A 23 -11.99 -23.84 29.41
CA ALA A 23 -12.51 -24.19 30.72
C ALA A 23 -11.60 -25.19 31.45
N LYS A 24 -11.14 -26.24 30.72
CA LYS A 24 -10.20 -27.23 31.25
C LYS A 24 -8.85 -26.59 31.61
N LYS A 25 -8.31 -25.72 30.75
CA LYS A 25 -7.04 -25.03 30.98
C LYS A 25 -7.11 -24.06 32.18
N GLY A 26 -8.22 -23.37 32.33
CA GLY A 26 -8.46 -22.42 33.42
C GLY A 26 -8.97 -23.03 34.72
N ASN A 27 -9.20 -24.35 34.76
CA ASN A 27 -9.89 -25.05 35.85
C ASN A 27 -11.21 -24.34 36.27
N SER A 28 -11.99 -23.94 35.27
CA SER A 28 -13.24 -23.19 35.43
C SER A 28 -14.40 -23.87 34.69
N SER A 29 -15.63 -23.42 34.91
CA SER A 29 -16.77 -23.94 34.17
C SER A 29 -16.92 -23.27 32.80
N ASN A 30 -17.59 -23.94 31.87
CA ASN A 30 -18.00 -23.33 30.59
C ASN A 30 -18.80 -22.02 30.81
N SER A 31 -19.62 -21.98 31.87
CA SER A 31 -20.36 -20.78 32.24
C SER A 31 -19.42 -19.64 32.62
N ASP A 32 -18.35 -19.92 33.37
CA ASP A 32 -17.39 -18.90 33.77
C ASP A 32 -16.66 -18.33 32.55
N VAL A 33 -16.22 -19.19 31.63
CA VAL A 33 -15.59 -18.75 30.36
C VAL A 33 -16.50 -17.81 29.58
N ILE A 34 -17.79 -18.16 29.41
CA ILE A 34 -18.74 -17.32 28.68
C ILE A 34 -18.95 -15.99 29.39
N ASN A 35 -19.16 -15.99 30.70
CA ASN A 35 -19.38 -14.75 31.46
C ASN A 35 -18.14 -13.85 31.42
N THR A 36 -16.93 -14.40 31.55
CA THR A 36 -15.69 -13.63 31.41
C THR A 36 -15.56 -13.02 30.02
N LEU A 37 -15.89 -13.74 28.94
CA LEU A 37 -15.87 -13.18 27.59
C LEU A 37 -16.88 -12.01 27.45
N ILE A 38 -18.07 -12.15 28.03
CA ILE A 38 -19.08 -11.09 28.07
C ILE A 38 -18.56 -9.88 28.86
N GLU A 39 -17.98 -10.09 30.03
CA GLU A 39 -17.41 -9.02 30.86
C GLU A 39 -16.29 -8.28 30.11
N VAL A 40 -15.37 -9.02 29.48
CA VAL A 40 -14.24 -8.44 28.75
C VAL A 40 -14.68 -7.67 27.51
N PHE A 41 -15.59 -8.21 26.69
CA PHE A 41 -15.88 -7.64 25.37
C PHE A 41 -17.19 -6.85 25.28
N LEU A 42 -18.16 -7.07 26.17
CA LEU A 42 -19.45 -6.37 26.15
C LEU A 42 -19.62 -5.38 27.31
N GLN A 43 -18.80 -5.48 28.36
CA GLN A 43 -18.85 -4.55 29.51
C GLN A 43 -17.63 -3.64 29.62
N SER A 44 -16.62 -3.81 28.77
CA SER A 44 -15.52 -2.85 28.65
C SER A 44 -16.03 -1.48 28.20
N SER A 45 -15.38 -0.41 28.68
CA SER A 45 -15.71 0.95 28.25
C SER A 45 -15.36 1.15 26.76
N PRO A 46 -16.01 2.11 26.08
CA PRO A 46 -15.65 2.46 24.71
C PRO A 46 -14.16 2.77 24.53
N ASP A 47 -13.55 3.48 25.49
CA ASP A 47 -12.11 3.81 25.43
C ASP A 47 -11.22 2.57 25.46
N VAL A 48 -11.53 1.60 26.31
CA VAL A 48 -10.78 0.33 26.38
C VAL A 48 -10.92 -0.47 25.08
N LEU A 49 -12.13 -0.52 24.53
CA LEU A 49 -12.36 -1.20 23.24
C LEU A 49 -11.65 -0.48 22.10
N GLN A 50 -11.62 0.86 22.11
CA GLN A 50 -10.90 1.67 21.15
C GLN A 50 -9.39 1.41 21.21
N ASP A 51 -8.80 1.33 22.40
CA ASP A 51 -7.37 1.03 22.58
C ASP A 51 -7.03 -0.38 22.07
N ILE A 52 -7.83 -1.38 22.42
CA ILE A 52 -7.67 -2.76 21.94
C ILE A 52 -7.78 -2.82 20.41
N GLY A 53 -8.80 -2.17 19.85
CA GLY A 53 -9.05 -2.15 18.41
C GLY A 53 -7.93 -1.45 17.63
N THR A 54 -7.39 -0.36 18.17
CA THR A 54 -6.27 0.40 17.59
C THR A 54 -4.98 -0.42 17.62
N CYS A 55 -4.69 -1.09 18.75
CA CYS A 55 -3.56 -2.00 18.84
C CYS A 55 -3.67 -3.15 17.81
N CYS A 56 -4.85 -3.76 17.71
CA CYS A 56 -5.09 -4.83 16.75
C CYS A 56 -5.00 -4.33 15.29
N GLN A 57 -5.44 -3.11 15.01
CA GLN A 57 -5.32 -2.51 13.68
C GLN A 57 -3.84 -2.36 13.27
N GLN A 58 -3.01 -1.84 14.17
CA GLN A 58 -1.57 -1.69 13.92
C GLN A 58 -0.92 -3.05 13.65
N ARG A 59 -1.29 -4.08 14.41
CA ARG A 59 -0.81 -5.46 14.17
C ARG A 59 -1.32 -6.03 12.86
N TYR A 60 -2.59 -5.83 12.50
CA TYR A 60 -3.14 -6.25 11.23
C TYR A 60 -2.32 -5.71 10.05
N ILE A 61 -2.03 -4.41 10.05
CA ILE A 61 -1.23 -3.74 9.01
C ILE A 61 0.18 -4.35 8.94
N ALA A 62 0.87 -4.47 10.09
CA ALA A 62 2.22 -4.99 10.14
C ALA A 62 2.33 -6.47 9.66
N GLU A 63 1.36 -7.32 10.02
CA GLU A 63 1.38 -8.72 9.58
C GLU A 63 1.05 -8.85 8.09
N LYS A 64 0.15 -8.01 7.55
CA LYS A 64 -0.14 -7.92 6.10
C LYS A 64 1.11 -7.51 5.31
N GLU A 65 1.85 -6.53 5.80
CA GLU A 65 3.09 -6.08 5.16
C GLU A 65 4.19 -7.13 5.24
N ALA A 66 4.37 -7.77 6.40
CA ALA A 66 5.32 -8.85 6.56
C ALA A 66 5.01 -10.03 5.61
N ALA A 67 3.73 -10.29 5.33
CA ALA A 67 3.32 -11.32 4.38
C ALA A 67 3.79 -11.03 2.94
N ASN A 68 3.93 -9.76 2.54
CA ASN A 68 4.37 -9.38 1.19
C ASN A 68 5.82 -9.76 0.90
N ALA A 69 6.66 -9.86 1.93
CA ALA A 69 8.06 -10.28 1.82
C ALA A 69 8.26 -11.80 1.84
N LEU A 70 7.18 -12.58 2.00
CA LEU A 70 7.21 -14.02 2.18
C LEU A 70 6.47 -14.76 1.06
N THR A 71 6.73 -16.06 0.93
CA THR A 71 6.04 -16.93 -0.04
C THR A 71 5.60 -18.24 0.61
N GLY A 72 4.64 -18.92 -0.02
CA GLY A 72 4.16 -20.22 0.41
C GLY A 72 3.58 -20.22 1.83
N TYR A 73 3.95 -21.23 2.62
CA TYR A 73 3.39 -21.48 3.95
C TYR A 73 3.56 -20.29 4.92
N PHE A 74 4.74 -19.65 4.93
CA PHE A 74 5.02 -18.54 5.85
C PHE A 74 4.20 -17.29 5.54
N ARG A 75 3.88 -17.07 4.24
CA ARG A 75 2.96 -16.01 3.84
C ARG A 75 1.54 -16.29 4.34
N GLU A 76 1.05 -17.50 4.14
CA GLU A 76 -0.29 -17.90 4.59
C GLU A 76 -0.47 -17.81 6.11
N GLU A 77 0.57 -18.16 6.89
CA GLU A 77 0.56 -18.01 8.34
C GLU A 77 0.39 -16.53 8.75
N LYS A 78 1.13 -15.63 8.11
CA LYS A 78 1.04 -14.18 8.35
C LYS A 78 -0.33 -13.62 7.97
N LEU A 79 -0.89 -14.05 6.85
CA LEU A 79 -2.23 -13.65 6.44
C LEU A 79 -3.30 -14.15 7.41
N SER A 80 -3.20 -15.40 7.88
CA SER A 80 -4.13 -15.96 8.87
C SER A 80 -4.06 -15.21 10.21
N LEU A 81 -2.86 -14.80 10.62
CA LEU A 81 -2.68 -13.98 11.82
C LEU A 81 -3.26 -12.57 11.63
N ALA A 82 -3.04 -11.95 10.46
CA ALA A 82 -3.63 -10.66 10.12
C ALA A 82 -5.17 -10.72 10.17
N GLU A 83 -5.79 -11.75 9.60
CA GLU A 83 -7.26 -11.92 9.64
C GLU A 83 -7.82 -12.03 11.06
N GLN A 84 -7.05 -12.59 12.00
CA GLN A 84 -7.47 -12.64 13.40
C GLN A 84 -7.46 -11.24 14.04
N TYR A 85 -6.42 -10.45 13.79
CA TYR A 85 -6.36 -9.07 14.25
C TYR A 85 -7.47 -8.21 13.64
N LEU A 86 -7.77 -8.39 12.35
CA LEU A 86 -8.83 -7.68 11.66
C LEU A 86 -10.20 -7.91 12.32
N LYS A 87 -10.54 -9.17 12.64
CA LYS A 87 -11.81 -9.51 13.30
C LYS A 87 -11.97 -8.81 14.66
N ILE A 88 -10.87 -8.64 15.40
CA ILE A 88 -10.90 -7.94 16.69
C ILE A 88 -11.06 -6.43 16.47
N THR A 89 -10.33 -5.85 15.51
CA THR A 89 -10.47 -4.44 15.11
C THR A 89 -11.90 -4.09 14.71
N GLU A 90 -12.52 -4.92 13.87
CA GLU A 90 -13.91 -4.77 13.43
C GLU A 90 -14.89 -4.87 14.61
N TYR A 91 -14.70 -5.85 15.50
CA TYR A 91 -15.53 -6.01 16.69
C TYR A 91 -15.48 -4.78 17.60
N CYS A 92 -14.28 -4.20 17.76
CA CYS A 92 -14.07 -2.99 18.56
C CYS A 92 -14.61 -1.71 17.89
N GLY A 93 -15.12 -1.77 16.65
CA GLY A 93 -15.65 -0.61 15.93
C GLY A 93 -14.59 0.36 15.41
N VAL A 94 -13.31 -0.05 15.42
CA VAL A 94 -12.21 0.77 14.91
C VAL A 94 -12.17 0.61 13.39
N LYS A 95 -12.41 1.71 12.67
CA LYS A 95 -12.29 1.71 11.21
C LYS A 95 -10.84 1.52 10.82
N LEU A 96 -10.56 0.59 9.90
CA LEU A 96 -9.30 0.57 9.18
C LEU A 96 -9.01 1.95 8.56
N PRO A 97 -7.73 2.34 8.42
CA PRO A 97 -7.41 3.50 7.60
C PRO A 97 -8.02 3.25 6.22
N GLU A 98 -8.85 4.17 5.75
CA GLU A 98 -9.39 4.10 4.39
C GLU A 98 -8.22 4.26 3.43
N ILE A 99 -7.72 3.13 2.94
CA ILE A 99 -6.90 3.05 1.74
C ILE A 99 -7.93 2.82 0.63
N ASP A 100 -8.00 3.72 -0.34
CA ASP A 100 -8.87 3.54 -1.49
C ASP A 100 -8.63 2.14 -2.11
N PRO A 101 -9.69 1.38 -2.46
CA PRO A 101 -9.54 0.08 -3.10
C PRO A 101 -8.63 0.21 -4.33
N GLY A 102 -7.52 -0.54 -4.34
CA GLY A 102 -6.53 -0.46 -5.41
C GLY A 102 -5.33 0.45 -5.13
N MET A 103 -5.13 0.91 -3.89
CA MET A 103 -3.89 1.58 -3.45
C MET A 103 -3.12 0.71 -2.43
N LYS A 104 -1.78 0.83 -2.43
CA LYS A 104 -0.87 0.21 -1.46
C LYS A 104 0.00 1.26 -0.78
N LYS A 105 0.39 0.94 0.45
CA LYS A 105 1.28 1.74 1.29
C LYS A 105 2.67 1.11 1.33
N ILE A 106 3.70 1.93 1.18
CA ILE A 106 5.11 1.52 1.31
C ILE A 106 5.81 2.48 2.27
N TYR A 107 6.39 1.96 3.35
CA TYR A 107 7.11 2.80 4.32
C TYR A 107 8.41 3.30 3.73
N LEU A 108 8.64 4.59 3.96
CA LEU A 108 9.88 5.29 3.67
C LEU A 108 10.70 5.39 4.97
N LYS A 109 11.91 5.95 4.88
CA LYS A 109 12.72 6.24 6.07
C LYS A 109 11.97 7.07 7.11
N GLU A 110 11.17 8.03 6.65
CA GLU A 110 10.31 8.87 7.50
C GLU A 110 8.91 8.97 6.86
N GLY A 111 7.91 8.32 7.47
CA GLY A 111 6.55 8.25 6.90
C GLY A 111 6.42 7.16 5.82
N TYR A 112 5.59 7.41 4.82
CA TYR A 112 5.24 6.42 3.80
C TYR A 112 4.78 7.04 2.49
N VAL A 113 4.82 6.27 1.41
CA VAL A 113 4.17 6.61 0.14
C VAL A 113 2.92 5.77 -0.06
N ILE A 114 1.86 6.38 -0.58
CA ILE A 114 0.66 5.71 -1.08
C ILE A 114 0.73 5.73 -2.60
N ILE A 115 0.57 4.58 -3.25
CA ILE A 115 0.58 4.43 -4.71
C ILE A 115 -0.47 3.40 -5.13
N PRO A 116 -0.96 3.39 -6.38
CA PRO A 116 -1.82 2.31 -6.88
C PRO A 116 -1.17 0.91 -6.75
N GLU A 117 -1.99 -0.11 -6.51
CA GLU A 117 -1.57 -1.50 -6.32
C GLU A 117 -0.90 -2.08 -7.56
N ASP A 118 -1.37 -1.69 -8.74
CA ASP A 118 -0.93 -2.15 -10.05
C ASP A 118 0.40 -1.50 -10.51
N TRP A 119 0.87 -0.46 -9.82
CA TRP A 119 2.16 0.17 -10.12
C TRP A 119 3.33 -0.77 -9.75
N ILE A 120 4.33 -0.84 -10.63
CA ILE A 120 5.48 -1.73 -10.47
C ILE A 120 6.56 -1.03 -9.64
N VAL A 121 6.91 -1.60 -8.48
CA VAL A 121 8.00 -1.06 -7.65
C VAL A 121 9.34 -1.57 -8.19
N LEU A 122 10.24 -0.63 -8.52
CA LEU A 122 11.57 -0.92 -9.03
C LEU A 122 12.51 -1.33 -7.89
N PRO A 123 13.32 -2.39 -8.07
CA PRO A 123 14.30 -2.80 -7.08
C PRO A 123 15.44 -1.78 -6.97
N ASP A 124 15.72 -1.35 -5.73
CA ASP A 124 16.94 -0.73 -5.21
C ASP A 124 17.72 0.20 -6.17
N VAL A 125 17.05 1.17 -6.81
CA VAL A 125 17.73 2.15 -7.69
C VAL A 125 18.74 3.00 -6.92
N TYR A 126 18.35 3.54 -5.76
CA TYR A 126 19.21 4.31 -4.84
C TYR A 126 19.20 3.78 -3.39
N GLY A 127 18.50 2.68 -3.15
CA GLY A 127 18.30 2.09 -1.84
C GLY A 127 16.92 1.45 -1.71
N SER A 128 16.73 0.70 -0.64
CA SER A 128 15.43 0.16 -0.27
C SER A 128 14.52 1.28 0.25
N ALA A 129 13.20 1.08 0.18
CA ALA A 129 12.23 2.11 0.55
C ALA A 129 12.46 2.70 1.96
N ASP A 130 12.76 1.85 2.94
CA ASP A 130 13.02 2.20 4.34
C ASP A 130 14.31 3.00 4.56
N GLN A 131 15.16 3.13 3.54
CA GLN A 131 16.39 3.95 3.56
C GLN A 131 16.23 5.29 2.84
N CYS A 132 15.14 5.44 2.08
CA CYS A 132 14.90 6.59 1.23
C CYS A 132 13.87 7.53 1.83
N MET A 133 14.10 8.83 1.67
CA MET A 133 13.16 9.87 2.09
C MET A 133 12.03 10.06 1.07
N TYR A 134 12.28 9.84 -0.22
CA TYR A 134 11.35 10.20 -1.29
C TYR A 134 11.08 9.04 -2.25
N ALA A 135 10.02 9.19 -3.04
CA ALA A 135 9.67 8.30 -4.14
C ALA A 135 9.48 9.13 -5.42
N GLY A 136 9.76 8.50 -6.56
CA GLY A 136 9.44 9.04 -7.87
C GLY A 136 8.74 8.00 -8.73
N VAL A 137 8.09 8.47 -9.78
CA VAL A 137 7.35 7.66 -10.74
C VAL A 137 7.96 7.81 -12.13
N VAL A 138 8.04 6.70 -12.86
CA VAL A 138 8.30 6.67 -14.29
C VAL A 138 6.95 6.58 -15.00
N GLU A 139 6.69 7.57 -15.84
CA GLU A 139 5.49 7.61 -16.67
C GLU A 139 5.85 7.74 -18.14
N SER A 140 4.91 7.39 -19.01
CA SER A 140 5.05 7.65 -20.44
C SER A 140 3.83 8.36 -20.96
N ARG A 141 4.04 9.33 -21.86
CA ARG A 141 2.97 9.79 -22.75
C ARG A 141 2.36 8.58 -23.47
N ASN A 142 1.05 8.59 -23.68
CA ASN A 142 0.31 7.50 -24.33
C ASN A 142 0.42 6.14 -23.61
N CYS A 143 0.64 6.12 -22.29
CA CYS A 143 0.76 4.88 -21.51
C CYS A 143 -0.41 3.92 -21.73
N GLU A 144 -1.66 4.41 -21.74
CA GLU A 144 -2.85 3.59 -22.00
C GLU A 144 -2.82 2.91 -23.38
N LYS A 145 -2.47 3.66 -24.44
CA LYS A 145 -2.42 3.16 -25.83
C LYS A 145 -1.41 2.03 -26.01
N TYR A 146 -0.29 2.10 -25.30
CA TYR A 146 0.81 1.14 -25.40
C TYR A 146 0.83 0.13 -24.24
N HIS A 147 -0.18 0.16 -23.36
CA HIS A 147 -0.26 -0.66 -22.16
C HIS A 147 1.02 -0.60 -21.30
N ILE A 148 1.52 0.61 -21.09
CA ILE A 148 2.73 0.88 -20.30
C ILE A 148 2.31 1.04 -18.84
N PRO A 149 2.81 0.20 -17.92
CA PRO A 149 2.55 0.39 -16.49
C PRO A 149 3.33 1.60 -15.96
N HIS A 150 2.91 2.09 -14.80
CA HIS A 150 3.69 3.06 -14.02
C HIS A 150 4.73 2.32 -13.19
N PHE A 151 5.93 2.90 -13.06
CA PHE A 151 6.99 2.33 -12.24
C PHE A 151 7.35 3.28 -11.11
N VAL A 152 7.64 2.75 -9.93
CA VAL A 152 8.01 3.56 -8.75
C VAL A 152 9.43 3.24 -8.33
N PHE A 153 10.25 4.26 -8.09
CA PHE A 153 11.57 4.12 -7.49
C PHE A 153 11.65 4.97 -6.21
N PHE A 154 12.60 4.61 -5.35
CA PHE A 154 12.88 5.35 -4.12
C PHE A 154 14.20 6.11 -4.25
N SER A 155 14.26 7.30 -3.65
CA SER A 155 15.46 8.15 -3.69
C SER A 155 15.53 9.08 -2.47
N ASN A 156 16.61 9.84 -2.37
CA ASN A 156 16.79 10.89 -1.36
C ASN A 156 16.74 12.30 -1.97
N PHE A 157 16.20 12.43 -3.18
CA PHE A 157 16.08 13.69 -3.91
C PHE A 157 14.63 14.17 -3.86
N ALA A 158 14.42 15.37 -3.32
CA ALA A 158 13.08 15.91 -3.07
C ALA A 158 12.41 16.42 -4.35
N SER A 159 13.19 16.92 -5.31
CA SER A 159 12.67 17.53 -6.53
C SER A 159 13.41 17.04 -7.77
N ALA A 160 12.78 17.19 -8.93
CA ALA A 160 13.41 16.86 -10.22
C ALA A 160 14.70 17.65 -10.48
N SER A 161 14.82 18.87 -9.93
CA SER A 161 16.05 19.68 -10.04
C SER A 161 17.23 19.12 -9.24
N ASP A 162 16.97 18.24 -8.27
CA ASP A 162 18.01 17.61 -7.43
C ASP A 162 18.49 16.27 -8.02
N TYR A 163 17.87 15.81 -9.12
CA TYR A 163 18.19 14.53 -9.71
C TYR A 163 19.60 14.50 -10.32
N PRO A 164 20.41 13.47 -10.01
CA PRO A 164 21.72 13.34 -10.59
C PRO A 164 21.61 12.98 -12.07
N ALA A 165 22.64 13.35 -12.85
CA ALA A 165 22.64 13.18 -14.31
C ALA A 165 22.52 11.72 -14.78
N ASP A 166 22.82 10.75 -13.91
CA ASP A 166 22.73 9.31 -14.18
C ASP A 166 21.43 8.67 -13.69
N LEU A 167 20.48 9.45 -13.16
CA LEU A 167 19.21 8.93 -12.66
C LEU A 167 18.44 8.17 -13.74
N ASP A 168 18.25 8.79 -14.90
CA ASP A 168 17.50 8.23 -16.02
C ASP A 168 18.04 6.86 -16.42
N ASP A 169 19.36 6.76 -16.60
CA ASP A 169 20.03 5.50 -16.99
C ASP A 169 19.79 4.40 -15.95
N ARG A 170 19.91 4.71 -14.65
CA ARG A 170 19.69 3.73 -13.57
C ARG A 170 18.23 3.29 -13.48
N VAL A 171 17.31 4.24 -13.53
CA VAL A 171 15.87 3.98 -13.41
C VAL A 171 15.39 3.18 -14.61
N PHE A 172 15.73 3.57 -15.83
CA PHE A 172 15.32 2.86 -17.04
C PHE A 172 15.98 1.48 -17.17
N ALA A 173 17.22 1.30 -16.72
CA ALA A 173 17.82 -0.02 -16.60
C ALA A 173 17.06 -0.91 -15.61
N SER A 174 16.62 -0.35 -14.48
CA SER A 174 15.79 -1.08 -13.51
C SER A 174 14.42 -1.44 -14.09
N CYS A 175 13.75 -0.52 -14.80
CA CYS A 175 12.51 -0.83 -15.53
C CYS A 175 12.69 -2.00 -16.51
N ALA A 176 13.78 -1.99 -17.30
CA ALA A 176 14.08 -3.06 -18.25
C ALA A 176 14.34 -4.42 -17.57
N SER A 177 14.83 -4.41 -16.33
CA SER A 177 15.08 -5.64 -15.56
C SER A 177 13.81 -6.31 -15.04
N VAL A 178 12.74 -5.53 -14.77
CA VAL A 178 11.48 -6.05 -14.19
C VAL A 178 10.35 -6.16 -15.20
N TYR A 179 10.39 -5.39 -16.29
CA TYR A 179 9.36 -5.39 -17.31
C TYR A 179 9.95 -5.73 -18.68
N SER A 180 9.75 -6.99 -19.07
CA SER A 180 10.37 -7.57 -20.28
C SER A 180 10.12 -6.78 -21.57
N ASP A 181 8.99 -6.07 -21.67
CA ASP A 181 8.62 -5.30 -22.86
C ASP A 181 9.14 -3.85 -22.84
N PHE A 182 9.76 -3.42 -21.74
CA PHE A 182 10.22 -2.04 -21.56
C PHE A 182 11.17 -1.61 -22.66
N ALA A 183 12.17 -2.43 -22.99
CA ALA A 183 13.15 -2.09 -24.03
C ALA A 183 12.50 -1.88 -25.41
N ARG A 184 11.48 -2.69 -25.75
CA ARG A 184 10.75 -2.53 -27.01
C ARG A 184 10.02 -1.19 -27.03
N ILE A 185 9.29 -0.86 -25.97
CA ILE A 185 8.50 0.38 -25.88
C ILE A 185 9.40 1.61 -25.78
N TYR A 186 10.50 1.54 -25.02
CA TYR A 186 11.49 2.62 -24.91
C TYR A 186 12.08 2.98 -26.27
N ASN A 187 12.33 1.99 -27.14
CA ASN A 187 12.81 2.20 -28.50
C ASN A 187 11.75 2.71 -29.49
N MET A 188 10.48 2.82 -29.08
CA MET A 188 9.43 3.43 -29.90
C MET A 188 9.37 4.96 -29.73
N GLN A 189 10.11 5.53 -28.78
CA GLN A 189 10.21 6.97 -28.60
C GLN A 189 10.71 7.66 -29.86
N ARG A 190 10.28 8.90 -30.06
CA ARG A 190 10.68 9.72 -31.21
C ARG A 190 11.49 10.92 -30.70
N PRO A 191 12.53 11.36 -31.44
CA PRO A 191 13.18 12.63 -31.16
C PRO A 191 12.16 13.76 -31.12
N ILE A 192 12.38 14.74 -30.24
CA ILE A 192 11.56 15.95 -30.20
C ILE A 192 11.72 16.68 -31.54
N PRO A 193 10.65 16.88 -32.32
CA PRO A 193 10.71 17.58 -33.59
C PRO A 193 10.81 19.08 -33.37
N ASP A 194 11.22 19.80 -34.42
CA ASP A 194 11.09 21.26 -34.46
C ASP A 194 9.60 21.63 -34.53
N GLY A 195 9.09 22.20 -33.43
CA GLY A 195 7.68 22.54 -33.26
C GLY A 195 7.19 23.70 -34.13
N ASP A 196 8.09 24.47 -34.73
CA ASP A 196 7.76 25.61 -35.58
C ASP A 196 7.60 25.20 -37.07
N ARG A 197 7.88 23.93 -37.42
CA ARG A 197 7.68 23.43 -38.78
C ARG A 197 6.20 23.36 -39.15
N THR A 198 5.86 23.95 -40.29
CA THR A 198 4.49 23.99 -40.84
C THR A 198 4.35 23.28 -42.18
N ASP A 199 5.45 22.80 -42.76
CA ASP A 199 5.42 22.00 -43.98
C ASP A 199 4.86 20.59 -43.69
N PRO A 200 4.30 19.89 -44.71
CA PRO A 200 3.63 18.61 -44.50
C PRO A 200 4.48 17.52 -43.82
N GLU A 201 5.78 17.48 -44.10
CA GLU A 201 6.69 16.52 -43.47
C GLU A 201 6.92 16.89 -42.00
N GLY A 202 7.12 18.17 -41.69
CA GLY A 202 7.23 18.66 -40.32
C GLY A 202 6.00 18.37 -39.47
N LEU A 203 4.80 18.63 -40.01
CA LEU A 203 3.54 18.32 -39.33
C LEU A 203 3.36 16.82 -39.07
N GLU A 204 3.80 15.97 -40.00
CA GLU A 204 3.76 14.52 -39.82
C GLU A 204 4.76 14.04 -38.75
N LEU A 205 5.96 14.61 -38.69
CA LEU A 205 6.94 14.32 -37.61
C LEU A 205 6.42 14.74 -36.24
N ILE A 206 5.79 15.92 -36.14
CA ILE A 206 5.13 16.40 -34.92
C ILE A 206 4.04 15.43 -34.48
N LYS A 207 3.19 15.00 -35.41
CA LYS A 207 2.14 14.01 -35.14
C LYS A 207 2.71 12.67 -34.66
N GLN A 208 3.71 12.13 -35.36
CA GLN A 208 4.36 10.87 -34.99
C GLN A 208 5.02 10.95 -33.61
N TRP A 209 5.62 12.09 -33.26
CA TRP A 209 6.14 12.33 -31.92
C TRP A 209 5.02 12.31 -30.88
N TYR A 210 3.96 13.10 -31.05
CA TYR A 210 2.81 13.13 -30.14
C TYR A 210 2.16 11.75 -29.93
N GLU A 211 2.12 10.92 -30.96
CA GLU A 211 1.56 9.57 -30.90
C GLU A 211 2.51 8.51 -30.34
N ALA A 212 3.82 8.77 -30.29
CA ALA A 212 4.82 7.87 -29.73
C ALA A 212 4.80 7.91 -28.19
N PRO A 213 5.22 6.82 -27.52
CA PRO A 213 5.54 6.90 -26.10
C PRO A 213 6.70 7.88 -25.90
N GLN A 214 6.76 8.49 -24.71
CA GLN A 214 7.86 9.33 -24.28
C GLN A 214 7.95 9.18 -22.77
N PHE A 215 9.01 8.52 -22.31
CA PHE A 215 9.23 8.29 -20.89
C PHE A 215 9.73 9.56 -20.21
N GLY A 216 9.27 9.77 -18.98
CA GLY A 216 9.72 10.82 -18.09
C GLY A 216 9.75 10.31 -16.66
N ILE A 217 10.56 10.96 -15.84
CA ILE A 217 10.73 10.68 -14.42
C ILE A 217 10.22 11.89 -13.64
N PHE A 218 9.31 11.65 -12.70
CA PHE A 218 8.65 12.70 -11.94
C PHE A 218 8.69 12.38 -10.44
N PRO A 219 8.88 13.38 -9.56
CA PRO A 219 8.76 13.15 -8.12
C PRO A 219 7.31 12.86 -7.74
N ILE A 220 7.11 11.97 -6.76
CA ILE A 220 5.83 11.83 -6.08
C ILE A 220 5.80 12.88 -4.96
N GLU A 221 4.78 13.72 -4.99
CA GLU A 221 4.69 14.90 -4.12
C GLU A 221 4.29 14.55 -2.69
N GLU A 222 4.72 15.37 -1.74
CA GLU A 222 4.28 15.26 -0.35
C GLU A 222 2.88 15.84 -0.14
N LYS A 223 2.06 15.14 0.65
CA LYS A 223 0.73 15.58 1.02
C LYS A 223 0.81 16.88 1.82
N GLY A 224 0.17 17.92 1.28
CA GLY A 224 0.10 19.22 1.95
C GLY A 224 1.36 20.07 1.80
N ASP A 225 2.20 19.81 0.78
CA ASP A 225 3.32 20.67 0.44
C ASP A 225 2.85 22.15 0.32
N PRO A 226 3.36 23.06 1.17
CA PRO A 226 2.94 24.46 1.19
C PRO A 226 3.33 25.21 -0.09
N THR A 227 4.28 24.70 -0.87
CA THR A 227 4.65 25.28 -2.18
C THR A 227 3.64 24.92 -3.27
N LYS A 228 2.78 23.91 -3.02
CA LYS A 228 1.78 23.38 -3.95
C LYS A 228 0.40 23.20 -3.28
N PRO A 229 -0.20 24.27 -2.72
CA PRO A 229 -1.36 24.17 -1.81
C PRO A 229 -2.67 23.68 -2.46
N ALA A 230 -2.73 23.60 -3.79
CA ALA A 230 -3.90 23.14 -4.55
C ALA A 230 -3.59 21.95 -5.47
N TYR A 231 -2.48 21.25 -5.22
CA TYR A 231 -2.07 20.11 -6.03
C TYR A 231 -2.89 18.87 -5.68
N ASP A 232 -3.61 18.38 -6.68
CA ASP A 232 -4.28 17.08 -6.63
C ASP A 232 -3.36 16.04 -7.26
N PRO A 233 -2.81 15.09 -6.48
CA PRO A 233 -1.84 14.14 -6.99
C PRO A 233 -2.48 13.20 -8.02
N PRO A 234 -1.83 13.01 -9.20
CA PRO A 234 -2.26 12.01 -10.17
C PRO A 234 -2.42 10.65 -9.51
N TYR A 235 -3.53 9.98 -9.80
CA TYR A 235 -3.86 8.64 -9.28
C TYR A 235 -3.87 8.55 -7.74
N GLY A 236 -3.95 9.68 -7.01
CA GLY A 236 -3.89 9.71 -5.55
C GLY A 236 -2.50 9.35 -4.98
N ALA A 237 -1.46 9.28 -5.82
CA ALA A 237 -0.13 8.89 -5.40
C ALA A 237 0.56 10.04 -4.63
N MET A 238 0.90 9.82 -3.36
CA MET A 238 1.47 10.87 -2.52
C MET A 238 2.34 10.32 -1.39
N ILE A 239 3.31 11.12 -0.95
CA ILE A 239 4.10 10.86 0.26
C ILE A 239 3.39 11.49 1.46
N VAL A 240 3.30 10.74 2.56
CA VAL A 240 2.73 11.20 3.83
C VAL A 240 3.79 11.08 4.91
N ARG A 241 4.08 12.20 5.58
CA ARG A 241 4.97 12.24 6.75
C ARG A 241 4.16 12.06 8.03
N ASP A 242 4.67 11.23 8.94
CA ASP A 242 4.14 11.16 10.30
C ASP A 242 4.66 12.40 11.05
N VAL A 243 3.73 13.22 11.56
CA VAL A 243 4.04 14.43 12.35
C VAL A 243 4.39 14.04 13.78
#